data_AF-A0A8D8JVW5-F1
#
_entry.id   AF-A0A8D8JVW5-F1
#
_cell.length_a   1.000
_cell.length_b   1.000
_cell.length_c   1.000
_cell.angle_alpha   90.00
_cell.angle_beta   90.00
_cell.angle_gamma   90.00
#
_symmetry.space_group_name_H-M   'P 1'
#
loop_
_entity.id
_entity.type
_entity.pdbx_description
1 polymer ?
#
loop_
_entity_poly.entity_id
_entity_poly.type
_entity_poly.pdbx_seq_one_letter_code
_entity_poly.pdbx_strand_id
1 'polypeptide(L)'
;MVQKYESPVRIYKYPFELVMAAYERRFPVCPQMPIVLDCNITEDTVSDDGSKRETHRRCKLAVEAPYLFKKIIGVDVVFFIQKNFLDLKARTLNIEATNETFSSRIEIFEKCRYYAHPENPDWTCFDQVATLDIKNFFGFE
;
A
#
# COMPACT_ATOMS: atom_id res chain seq x y z
N MET A 1 19.50 9.56 1.11
CA MET A 1 20.03 8.47 0.24
C MET A 1 18.83 7.72 -0.27
N VAL A 2 18.61 7.74 -1.59
CA VAL A 2 17.40 7.16 -2.21
C VAL A 2 17.68 5.73 -2.66
N GLN A 3 16.88 4.79 -2.16
CA GLN A 3 16.79 3.42 -2.65
C GLN A 3 15.49 3.25 -3.41
N LYS A 4 15.54 2.53 -4.54
CA LYS A 4 14.37 2.22 -5.36
C LYS A 4 14.22 0.72 -5.48
N TYR A 5 12.98 0.27 -5.47
CA TYR A 5 12.59 -1.10 -5.71
C TYR A 5 11.46 -1.13 -6.74
N GLU A 6 11.50 -2.11 -7.64
CA GLU A 6 10.46 -2.38 -8.61
C GLU A 6 10.26 -3.89 -8.66
N SER A 7 9.01 -4.33 -8.53
CA SER A 7 8.70 -5.76 -8.62
C SER A 7 8.52 -6.20 -10.06
N PRO A 8 8.81 -7.47 -10.40
CA PRO A 8 8.27 -8.05 -11.62
C PRO A 8 6.73 -8.03 -11.59
N VAL A 9 6.12 -7.83 -12.76
CA VAL A 9 4.65 -7.88 -12.91
C VAL A 9 4.15 -9.27 -12.53
N ARG A 10 3.20 -9.32 -11.60
CA ARG A 10 2.51 -10.55 -11.20
C ARG A 10 1.20 -10.67 -11.95
N ILE A 11 0.85 -11.88 -12.37
CA ILE A 11 -0.41 -12.17 -13.06
C ILE A 11 -1.26 -13.06 -12.17
N TYR A 12 -2.42 -12.56 -11.78
CA TYR A 12 -3.48 -13.33 -11.16
C TYR A 12 -4.40 -13.85 -12.26
N LYS A 13 -4.56 -15.18 -12.35
CA LYS A 13 -5.47 -15.82 -13.32
C LYS A 13 -6.93 -15.76 -12.85
N TYR A 14 -7.38 -14.56 -12.49
CA TYR A 14 -8.70 -14.26 -11.96
C TYR A 14 -9.16 -12.88 -12.46
N PRO A 15 -10.48 -12.68 -12.70
CA PRO A 15 -11.02 -11.42 -13.17
C PRO A 15 -10.78 -10.27 -12.18
N PHE A 16 -10.65 -9.06 -12.71
CA PHE A 16 -10.35 -7.86 -11.93
C PHE A 16 -11.30 -7.68 -10.74
N GLU A 17 -12.60 -7.82 -10.98
CA GLU A 17 -13.65 -7.63 -9.97
C GLU A 17 -13.51 -8.64 -8.81
N LEU A 18 -13.08 -9.87 -9.09
CA LEU A 18 -12.82 -10.88 -8.06
C LEU A 18 -11.58 -10.53 -7.24
N VAL A 19 -10.52 -10.05 -7.90
CA VAL A 19 -9.29 -9.59 -7.22
C VAL A 19 -9.58 -8.37 -6.35
N MET A 20 -10.43 -7.43 -6.80
CA MET A 20 -10.83 -6.26 -6.01
C MET A 20 -11.65 -6.67 -4.77
N ALA A 21 -12.57 -7.63 -4.92
CA ALA A 21 -13.32 -8.16 -3.79
C ALA A 21 -12.41 -8.88 -2.77
N ALA A 22 -11.39 -9.61 -3.24
CA ALA A 22 -10.39 -10.22 -2.37
C ALA A 22 -9.50 -9.17 -1.69
N TYR A 23 -9.14 -8.11 -2.42
CA TYR A 23 -8.35 -7.00 -1.91
C TYR A 23 -9.05 -6.31 -0.75
N GLU A 24 -10.33 -5.95 -0.90
CA GLU A 24 -11.09 -5.26 0.16
C GLU A 24 -11.25 -6.11 1.43
N ARG A 25 -11.32 -7.45 1.29
CA ARG A 25 -11.36 -8.38 2.44
C ARG A 25 -10.07 -8.42 3.27
N ARG A 26 -8.99 -7.76 2.83
CA ARG A 26 -7.74 -7.65 3.63
C ARG A 26 -7.87 -6.72 4.83
N PHE A 27 -8.91 -5.90 4.87
CA PHE A 27 -9.09 -4.87 5.89
C PHE A 27 -10.20 -5.24 6.89
N PRO A 28 -10.11 -4.77 8.15
CA PRO A 28 -9.00 -4.00 8.71
C PRO A 28 -7.77 -4.86 9.04
N VAL A 29 -7.94 -6.19 9.16
CA VAL A 29 -6.88 -7.16 9.45
C VAL A 29 -6.96 -8.35 8.49
N CYS A 30 -5.82 -8.96 8.19
CA CYS A 30 -5.73 -10.11 7.29
C CYS A 30 -4.85 -11.20 7.91
N PRO A 31 -5.37 -12.42 8.15
CA PRO A 31 -4.57 -13.51 8.71
C PRO A 31 -3.33 -13.88 7.88
N GLN A 32 -3.39 -13.66 6.56
CA GLN A 32 -2.28 -13.90 5.64
C GLN A 32 -1.21 -12.80 5.68
N MET A 33 -1.49 -11.68 6.34
CA MET A 33 -0.60 -10.53 6.47
C MET A 33 -0.64 -10.02 7.92
N PRO A 34 -0.11 -10.81 8.88
CA PRO A 34 -0.22 -10.54 10.32
C PRO A 34 0.48 -9.26 10.75
N ILE A 35 1.38 -8.72 9.92
CA ILE A 35 2.03 -7.44 10.15
C ILE A 35 1.04 -6.26 10.10
N VAL A 36 -0.12 -6.39 9.43
CA VAL A 36 -1.17 -5.37 9.47
C VAL A 36 -2.01 -5.60 10.72
N LEU A 37 -1.83 -4.73 11.71
CA LEU A 37 -2.53 -4.80 13.00
C LEU A 37 -3.90 -4.16 12.97
N ASP A 38 -4.06 -3.12 12.15
CA ASP A 38 -5.33 -2.41 11.97
C ASP A 38 -5.26 -1.56 10.69
N CYS A 39 -6.40 -1.23 10.11
CA CYS A 39 -6.47 -0.20 9.08
C CYS A 39 -7.85 0.45 9.03
N ASN A 40 -7.88 1.75 9.31
CA ASN A 40 -9.12 2.52 9.40
C ASN A 40 -9.27 3.44 8.20
N ILE A 41 -10.49 3.51 7.66
CA ILE A 41 -10.85 4.46 6.61
C ILE A 41 -10.95 5.85 7.22
N THR A 42 -10.19 6.80 6.68
CA THR A 42 -10.20 8.21 7.11
C THR A 42 -11.04 9.09 6.18
N GLU A 43 -11.10 8.73 4.90
CA GLU A 43 -11.90 9.40 3.89
C GLU A 43 -12.35 8.36 2.85
N ASP A 44 -13.58 8.51 2.36
CA ASP A 44 -14.13 7.63 1.33
C ASP A 44 -15.12 8.40 0.47
N THR A 45 -14.79 8.56 -0.81
CA THR A 45 -15.62 9.26 -1.77
C THR A 45 -15.91 8.35 -2.96
N VAL A 46 -17.13 8.44 -3.47
CA VAL A 46 -17.62 7.64 -4.59
C VAL A 46 -18.19 8.60 -5.62
N SER A 47 -17.89 8.38 -6.90
CA SER A 47 -18.47 9.20 -7.98
C SER A 47 -19.98 9.01 -8.07
N ASP A 48 -20.70 9.99 -8.61
CA ASP A 48 -22.16 9.95 -8.74
C ASP A 48 -22.68 8.70 -9.49
N ASP A 49 -21.89 8.20 -10.44
CA ASP A 49 -22.20 7.01 -11.22
C ASP A 49 -21.72 5.69 -10.59
N GLY A 50 -21.11 5.76 -9.40
CA GLY A 50 -20.56 4.61 -8.66
C GLY A 50 -19.34 3.94 -9.31
N SER A 51 -18.85 4.45 -10.43
CA SER A 51 -17.78 3.80 -11.19
C SER A 51 -16.39 4.04 -10.63
N LYS A 52 -16.20 5.10 -9.86
CA LYS A 52 -14.94 5.47 -9.24
C LYS A 52 -15.09 5.61 -7.74
N ARG A 53 -14.07 5.20 -7.02
CA ARG A 53 -14.00 5.35 -5.56
C ARG A 53 -12.60 5.74 -5.14
N GLU A 54 -12.50 6.79 -4.34
CA GLU A 54 -11.27 7.18 -3.69
C GLU A 54 -11.39 6.88 -2.19
N THR A 55 -10.53 5.99 -1.70
CA THR A 55 -10.54 5.59 -0.28
C THR A 55 -9.18 5.87 0.34
N HIS A 56 -9.16 6.68 1.39
CA HIS A 56 -7.97 6.92 2.20
C HIS A 56 -8.07 6.10 3.47
N ARG A 57 -6.97 5.43 3.81
CA ARG A 57 -6.86 4.63 5.01
C ARG A 57 -5.60 4.98 5.77
N ARG A 58 -5.68 4.91 7.09
CA ARG A 58 -4.54 4.93 8.00
C ARG A 58 -4.33 3.52 8.55
N CYS A 59 -3.29 2.85 8.09
CA CYS A 59 -2.95 1.49 8.51
C CYS A 59 -1.88 1.49 9.59
N LYS A 60 -2.05 0.62 10.59
CA LYS A 60 -1.11 0.35 11.68
C LYS A 60 -0.39 -0.96 11.39
N LEU A 61 0.93 -0.90 11.28
CA LEU A 61 1.77 -2.07 11.03
C LEU A 61 2.62 -2.40 12.25
N ALA A 62 2.81 -3.70 12.52
CA ALA A 62 3.80 -4.20 13.44
C ALA A 62 5.20 -4.05 12.84
N VAL A 63 6.15 -3.54 13.62
CA VAL A 63 7.55 -3.46 13.22
C VAL A 63 8.21 -4.81 13.48
N GLU A 64 8.27 -5.68 12.46
CA GLU A 64 9.13 -6.87 12.47
C GLU A 64 10.52 -6.56 11.91
N ALA A 65 11.14 -5.47 12.38
CA ALA A 65 12.51 -5.15 12.00
C ALA A 65 13.51 -6.01 12.79
N PRO A 66 14.68 -6.36 12.21
CA PRO A 66 15.78 -7.00 12.94
C PRO A 66 16.07 -6.24 14.24
N TYR A 67 16.43 -6.97 15.31
CA TYR A 67 16.54 -6.45 16.68
C TYR A 67 17.30 -5.11 16.83
N LEU A 68 18.32 -4.86 15.99
CA LEU A 68 19.05 -3.58 15.96
C LEU A 68 18.15 -2.39 15.58
N PHE A 69 17.25 -2.54 14.61
CA PHE A 69 16.34 -1.47 14.19
C PHE A 69 15.27 -1.19 15.25
N LYS A 70 14.77 -2.20 15.97
CA LYS A 70 13.85 -1.98 17.11
C LYS A 70 14.46 -1.09 18.18
N LYS A 71 15.75 -1.28 18.51
CA LYS A 71 16.46 -0.45 19.50
C LYS A 71 16.70 1.00 19.06
N ILE A 72 16.89 1.24 17.76
CA ILE A 72 17.15 2.58 17.20
C ILE A 72 15.84 3.36 17.01
N ILE A 73 14.79 2.67 16.57
CA ILE A 73 13.51 3.27 16.20
C ILE A 73 12.58 3.40 17.42
N GLY A 74 12.71 2.52 18.42
CA GLY A 74 12.04 2.66 19.72
C GLY A 74 10.51 2.53 19.70
N VAL A 75 9.92 2.07 18.59
CA VAL A 75 8.47 1.83 18.49
C VAL A 75 8.18 0.44 17.96
N ASP A 76 7.17 -0.20 18.54
CA ASP A 76 6.69 -1.52 18.12
C ASP A 76 5.74 -1.46 16.91
N VAL A 77 5.24 -0.26 16.60
CA VAL A 77 4.23 -0.02 15.56
C VAL A 77 4.56 1.22 14.74
N VAL A 78 4.20 1.19 13.47
CA VAL A 78 4.32 2.32 12.55
C VAL A 78 3.01 2.52 11.80
N PHE A 79 2.74 3.77 11.43
CA PHE A 79 1.55 4.15 10.68
C PHE A 79 1.90 4.53 9.26
N PHE A 80 1.06 4.09 8.34
CA PHE A 80 1.10 4.45 6.93
C PHE A 80 -0.24 5.04 6.50
N ILE A 81 -0.17 6.08 5.67
CA ILE A 81 -1.33 6.60 4.96
C ILE A 81 -1.36 5.93 3.59
N GLN A 82 -2.52 5.37 3.25
CA GLN A 82 -2.76 4.69 2.00
C GLN A 82 -3.91 5.38 1.27
N LYS A 83 -3.69 5.74 0.01
CA LYS A 83 -4.69 6.34 -0.88
C LYS A 83 -4.97 5.38 -2.03
N ASN A 84 -6.22 4.99 -2.16
CA ASN A 84 -6.68 4.11 -3.23
C ASN A 84 -7.53 4.88 -4.21
N PHE A 85 -7.27 4.68 -5.49
CA PHE A 85 -8.04 5.21 -6.61
C PHE A 85 -8.56 4.02 -7.43
N LEU A 86 -9.81 3.63 -7.20
CA LEU A 86 -10.49 2.56 -7.92
C LEU A 86 -11.28 3.15 -9.09
N ASP A 87 -11.11 2.58 -10.28
CA ASP A 87 -11.92 2.84 -11.47
C ASP A 87 -12.40 1.51 -12.05
N LEU A 88 -13.69 1.22 -11.86
CA LEU A 88 -14.33 -0.02 -12.31
C LEU A 88 -14.51 -0.07 -13.83
N LYS A 89 -14.67 1.09 -14.49
CA LYS A 89 -14.82 1.17 -15.95
C LYS A 89 -13.48 0.89 -16.63
N ALA A 90 -12.41 1.49 -16.12
CA ALA A 90 -11.06 1.24 -16.59
C ALA A 90 -10.49 -0.10 -16.08
N ARG A 91 -11.16 -0.75 -15.10
CA ARG A 91 -10.66 -1.93 -14.39
C ARG A 91 -9.26 -1.72 -13.86
N THR A 92 -9.08 -0.63 -13.11
CA THR A 92 -7.81 -0.29 -12.47
C THR A 92 -8.01 0.07 -11.01
N LEU A 93 -7.04 -0.32 -10.17
CA LEU A 93 -6.89 0.15 -8.81
C LEU A 93 -5.46 0.65 -8.65
N ASN A 94 -5.29 1.95 -8.44
CA ASN A 94 -4.01 2.55 -8.12
C ASN A 94 -3.94 2.80 -6.61
N ILE A 95 -2.81 2.47 -6.00
CA ILE A 95 -2.60 2.59 -4.57
C ILE A 95 -1.31 3.38 -4.37
N GLU A 96 -1.37 4.41 -3.55
CA GLU A 96 -0.21 5.15 -3.09
C GLU A 96 -0.13 5.05 -1.58
N ALA A 97 1.02 4.65 -1.04
CA ALA A 97 1.24 4.52 0.39
C ALA A 97 2.47 5.31 0.83
N THR A 98 2.33 6.07 1.93
CA THR A 98 3.41 6.84 2.55
C THR A 98 3.49 6.58 4.04
N ASN A 99 4.70 6.61 4.60
CA ASN A 99 4.85 6.50 6.04
C ASN A 99 4.43 7.82 6.72
N GLU A 100 3.56 7.70 7.72
CA GLU A 100 3.25 8.82 8.62
C GLU A 100 4.29 8.88 9.74
N THR A 101 4.59 7.72 10.33
CA THR A 101 5.60 7.61 11.40
C THR A 101 7.01 7.75 10.81
N PHE A 102 7.86 8.54 11.47
CA PHE A 102 9.24 8.86 11.04
C PHE A 102 9.39 9.64 9.73
N SER A 103 8.33 10.26 9.21
CA SER A 103 8.34 11.05 7.97
C SER A 103 9.38 12.19 7.94
N SER A 104 9.83 12.67 9.10
CA SER A 104 10.90 13.67 9.23
C SER A 104 12.32 13.11 9.02
N ARG A 105 12.52 11.79 9.14
CA ARG A 105 13.84 11.13 9.07
C ARG A 105 13.95 10.22 7.85
N ILE A 106 12.88 9.49 7.54
CA ILE A 106 12.80 8.52 6.46
C ILE A 106 11.50 8.80 5.71
N GLU A 107 11.57 8.88 4.39
CA GLU A 107 10.41 8.96 3.51
C GLU A 107 10.31 7.65 2.73
N ILE A 108 9.20 6.95 2.91
CA ILE A 108 8.84 5.74 2.19
C ILE A 108 7.63 6.11 1.34
N PHE A 109 7.75 5.89 0.04
CA PHE A 109 6.64 6.02 -0.89
C PHE A 109 6.54 4.73 -1.69
N GLU A 110 5.36 4.12 -1.71
CA GLU A 110 5.04 2.95 -2.50
C GLU A 110 3.89 3.28 -3.44
N LYS A 111 4.00 2.83 -4.69
CA LYS A 111 2.92 2.86 -5.67
C LYS A 111 2.68 1.46 -6.18
N CYS A 112 1.45 0.99 -6.01
CA CYS A 112 1.00 -0.31 -6.47
C CYS A 112 -0.17 -0.15 -7.44
N ARG A 113 -0.28 -1.05 -8.42
CA ARG A 113 -1.36 -1.02 -9.40
C ARG A 113 -1.90 -2.42 -9.63
N TYR A 114 -3.22 -2.54 -9.62
CA TYR A 114 -3.93 -3.67 -10.20
C TYR A 114 -4.65 -3.21 -11.45
N TYR A 115 -4.59 -3.99 -12.53
CA TYR A 115 -5.30 -3.66 -13.77
C TYR A 115 -5.64 -4.93 -14.56
N ALA A 116 -6.70 -4.90 -15.36
CA ALA A 116 -7.04 -6.01 -16.24
C ALA A 116 -5.90 -6.31 -17.23
N HIS A 117 -5.59 -7.58 -17.45
CA HIS A 117 -4.50 -7.98 -18.35
C HIS A 117 -4.83 -7.58 -19.80
N PRO A 118 -3.90 -6.92 -20.53
CA PRO A 118 -4.20 -6.31 -21.83
C PRO A 118 -4.60 -7.32 -22.90
N GLU A 119 -4.09 -8.55 -22.83
CA GLU A 119 -4.38 -9.62 -23.79
C GLU A 119 -5.48 -10.59 -23.30
N ASN A 120 -5.83 -10.56 -22.01
CA ASN A 120 -6.82 -11.49 -21.45
C ASN A 120 -7.64 -10.79 -20.35
N PRO A 121 -8.87 -10.34 -20.64
CA PRO A 121 -9.67 -9.57 -19.70
C PRO A 121 -10.11 -10.37 -18.46
N ASP A 122 -9.96 -11.69 -18.46
CA ASP A 122 -10.27 -12.55 -17.31
C ASP A 122 -9.10 -12.67 -16.32
N TRP A 123 -7.95 -12.04 -16.60
CA TRP A 123 -6.78 -12.01 -15.73
C TRP A 123 -6.49 -10.59 -15.23
N THR A 124 -5.78 -10.52 -14.10
CA THR A 124 -5.41 -9.25 -13.46
C THR A 124 -3.90 -9.17 -13.31
N CYS A 125 -3.30 -8.08 -13.76
CA CYS A 125 -1.91 -7.74 -13.53
C CYS A 125 -1.76 -6.98 -12.22
N PHE A 126 -0.61 -7.17 -11.57
CA PHE A 126 -0.16 -6.38 -10.43
C PHE A 126 1.30 -5.98 -10.60
N ASP A 127 1.57 -4.70 -10.41
CA ASP A 127 2.93 -4.17 -10.30
C ASP A 127 3.05 -3.24 -9.10
N GLN A 128 4.28 -3.11 -8.59
CA GLN A 128 4.61 -2.21 -7.51
C GLN A 128 6.00 -1.61 -7.70
N VAL A 129 6.12 -0.35 -7.31
CA VAL A 129 7.37 0.38 -7.17
C VAL A 129 7.41 1.01 -5.78
N ALA A 130 8.58 1.00 -5.15
CA ALA A 130 8.79 1.63 -3.87
C ALA A 130 10.08 2.46 -3.89
N THR A 131 10.04 3.57 -3.17
CA THR A 131 11.18 4.44 -2.94
C THR A 131 11.34 4.67 -1.45
N LEU A 132 12.58 4.55 -0.97
CA LEU A 132 12.97 4.85 0.39
C LEU A 132 14.04 5.92 0.34
N ASP A 133 13.75 7.10 0.87
CA ASP A 133 14.73 8.17 1.03
C ASP A 133 15.05 8.41 2.51
N ILE A 134 16.32 8.27 2.84
CA ILE A 134 16.86 8.59 4.15
C ILE A 134 17.31 10.05 4.16
N LYS A 135 16.60 10.90 4.91
CA LYS A 135 16.90 12.33 5.06
C LYS A 135 18.00 12.56 6.11
N ASN A 136 17.86 11.98 7.30
CA ASN A 136 18.81 12.15 8.42
C ASN A 136 19.03 10.83 9.18
N PHE A 137 20.27 10.32 9.19
CA PHE A 137 20.65 9.11 9.94
C PHE A 137 21.66 9.36 11.08
N PHE A 138 22.09 10.60 11.29
CA PHE A 138 23.06 10.95 12.34
C PHE A 138 22.53 12.08 13.21
N GLY A 139 22.37 11.78 14.50
CA GLY A 139 22.19 12.78 15.55
C GLY A 139 23.50 13.48 15.84
N PHE A 140 23.87 14.45 15.01
CA PHE A 140 24.76 15.54 15.38
C PHE A 140 24.03 16.86 15.15
N GLU A 141 23.23 17.23 16.14
CA GLU A 141 23.17 18.60 16.67
C GLU A 141 23.37 18.50 18.19
#